data_AF-V6S0P4-F1
#
_entry.id   AF-V6S0P4-F1
#
_cell.length_a   1.000
_cell.length_b   1.000
_cell.length_c   1.000
_cell.angle_alpha   90.00
_cell.angle_beta   90.00
_cell.angle_gamma   90.00
#
_symmetry.space_group_name_H-M   'P 1'
#
loop_
_entity.id
_entity.type
_entity.pdbx_description
1 polymer ?
#
loop_
_entity_poly.entity_id
_entity_poly.type
_entity_poly.pdbx_seq_one_letter_code
_entity_poly.pdbx_strand_id
1 'polypeptide(L)'
;MKKITCLFLVPLLFSCGEKKEILLPKSDVTVVKEVLDLSKVDFFFSVVNNDTLAVVNKNTVITTTNWVFNIDKRLPLKTIIPEIKKLQAKKLKRKSDEDLPKDNFYSYADSIGKNLAFIPFTKIVYREEKPKSGLIVFFKKDNQVFVNDSLVKRVELGRYLNNAKDSMDNVRFCFDKNSSFGTYIQNKLFMRTLDLKMIEFTEFVY
;
A
#
# COMPACT_ATOMS: atom_id res chain seq x y z
N MET A 1 53.42 -47.09 -14.44
CA MET A 1 51.98 -46.85 -14.19
C MET A 1 51.84 -45.45 -13.59
N LYS A 2 51.48 -44.43 -14.39
CA LYS A 2 51.36 -43.05 -13.91
C LYS A 2 49.94 -42.82 -13.39
N LYS A 3 49.80 -42.54 -12.09
CA LYS A 3 48.51 -42.20 -11.47
C LYS A 3 48.20 -40.73 -11.78
N ILE A 4 47.24 -40.49 -12.67
CA ILE A 4 46.69 -39.16 -12.90
C ILE A 4 45.61 -38.95 -11.83
N THR A 5 45.94 -38.19 -10.80
CA THR A 5 44.99 -37.78 -9.77
C THR A 5 44.11 -36.68 -10.37
N CYS A 6 42.90 -37.02 -10.77
CA CYS A 6 41.93 -36.08 -11.32
C CYS A 6 41.33 -35.26 -10.16
N LEU A 7 41.85 -34.06 -9.93
CA LEU A 7 41.33 -33.12 -8.94
C LEU A 7 40.06 -32.47 -9.52
N PHE A 8 38.90 -32.99 -9.16
CA PHE A 8 37.61 -32.36 -9.45
C PHE A 8 37.51 -31.03 -8.68
N LEU A 9 37.83 -29.92 -9.35
CA LEU A 9 37.46 -28.59 -8.89
C LEU A 9 35.95 -28.43 -9.14
N VAL A 10 35.14 -28.60 -8.10
CA VAL A 10 33.71 -28.26 -8.15
C VAL A 10 33.62 -26.73 -8.00
N PRO A 11 33.18 -25.97 -9.01
CA PRO A 11 32.87 -24.57 -8.79
C PRO A 11 31.63 -24.50 -7.88
N LEU A 12 31.84 -24.06 -6.64
CA LEU A 12 30.77 -23.65 -5.74
C LEU A 12 30.06 -22.45 -6.39
N LEU A 13 28.92 -22.72 -7.03
CA LEU A 13 28.00 -21.68 -7.49
C LEU A 13 27.35 -21.04 -6.26
N PHE A 14 28.08 -20.15 -5.58
CA PHE A 14 27.49 -19.21 -4.64
C PHE A 14 26.74 -18.14 -5.43
N SER A 15 25.57 -18.49 -5.97
CA SER A 15 24.55 -17.50 -6.28
C SER A 15 23.92 -17.03 -4.97
N CYS A 16 24.68 -16.25 -4.20
CA CYS A 16 24.10 -15.40 -3.16
C CYS A 16 23.57 -14.14 -3.86
N GLY A 17 22.54 -14.32 -4.70
CA GLY A 17 21.72 -13.19 -5.08
C GLY A 17 21.06 -12.67 -3.80
N GLU A 18 21.26 -11.40 -3.46
CA GLU A 18 20.57 -10.78 -2.33
C GLU A 18 19.07 -11.07 -2.45
N LYS A 19 18.54 -11.90 -1.56
CA LYS A 19 17.09 -12.06 -1.42
C LYS A 19 16.58 -10.71 -0.94
N LYS A 20 16.06 -9.91 -1.87
CA LYS A 20 15.39 -8.65 -1.52
C LYS A 20 14.14 -9.02 -0.73
N GLU A 21 14.17 -8.81 0.58
CA GLU A 21 13.02 -9.04 1.44
C GLU A 21 12.13 -7.81 1.48
N ILE A 22 10.81 -8.04 1.48
CA ILE A 22 9.80 -6.98 1.63
C ILE A 22 9.50 -6.82 3.12
N LEU A 23 9.79 -5.64 3.67
CA LEU A 23 9.40 -5.31 5.03
C LEU A 23 7.95 -4.81 5.04
N LEU A 24 7.00 -5.69 5.36
CA LEU A 24 5.59 -5.31 5.41
C LEU A 24 5.31 -4.29 6.54
N PRO A 25 4.31 -3.40 6.35
CA PRO A 25 3.71 -2.65 7.45
C PRO A 25 3.23 -3.61 8.55
N LYS A 26 3.20 -3.16 9.80
CA LYS A 26 2.76 -3.96 10.95
C LYS A 26 1.61 -3.26 11.65
N SER A 27 0.62 -4.01 12.14
CA SER A 27 -0.49 -3.52 12.94
C SER A 27 -0.95 -4.57 13.94
N ASP A 28 -1.61 -4.17 15.01
CA ASP A 28 -2.21 -5.06 16.02
C ASP A 28 -3.68 -5.43 15.73
N VAL A 29 -4.26 -4.87 14.67
CA VAL A 29 -5.61 -5.17 14.20
C VAL A 29 -5.61 -5.94 12.89
N THR A 30 -6.51 -6.91 12.74
CA THR A 30 -6.80 -7.56 11.46
C THR A 30 -8.09 -7.01 10.86
N VAL A 31 -8.03 -6.57 9.60
CA VAL A 31 -9.20 -6.09 8.82
C VAL A 31 -9.79 -7.24 8.00
N VAL A 32 -8.99 -7.87 7.15
CA VAL A 32 -9.33 -9.10 6.44
C VAL A 32 -8.24 -10.11 6.72
N LYS A 33 -8.63 -11.32 7.15
CA LYS A 33 -7.70 -12.39 7.56
C LYS A 33 -7.20 -13.22 6.39
N GLU A 34 -8.04 -13.42 5.37
CA GLU A 34 -7.75 -14.32 4.26
C GLU A 34 -8.29 -13.75 2.95
N VAL A 35 -7.53 -13.96 1.88
CA VAL A 35 -7.92 -13.66 0.50
C VAL A 35 -7.65 -14.93 -0.30
N LEU A 36 -8.68 -15.47 -0.94
CA LEU A 36 -8.57 -16.62 -1.82
C LEU A 36 -8.41 -16.16 -3.27
N ASP A 37 -7.92 -17.07 -4.14
CA ASP A 37 -7.78 -16.83 -5.57
C ASP A 37 -7.05 -15.51 -5.86
N LEU A 38 -5.76 -15.46 -5.49
CA LEU A 38 -4.96 -14.24 -5.53
C LEU A 38 -3.72 -14.35 -6.43
N SER A 39 -3.34 -13.21 -6.97
CA SER A 39 -2.01 -12.94 -7.52
C SER A 39 -1.28 -11.92 -6.65
N LYS A 40 0.02 -12.12 -6.45
CA LYS A 40 0.87 -11.20 -5.68
C LYS A 40 1.46 -10.13 -6.60
N VAL A 41 1.51 -8.90 -6.10
CA VAL A 41 2.21 -7.78 -6.74
C VAL A 41 3.19 -7.22 -5.72
N ASP A 42 4.47 -7.41 -5.99
CA ASP A 42 5.53 -7.17 -5.00
C ASP A 42 6.27 -5.86 -5.32
N PHE A 43 6.39 -4.97 -4.35
CA PHE A 43 7.12 -3.70 -4.46
C PHE A 43 8.30 -3.73 -3.50
N PHE A 44 9.49 -3.87 -4.04
CA PHE A 44 10.74 -3.93 -3.29
C PHE A 44 11.32 -2.53 -3.09
N PHE A 45 11.79 -2.29 -1.87
CA PHE A 45 12.58 -1.11 -1.56
C PHE A 45 13.99 -1.25 -2.10
N SER A 46 14.45 -0.26 -2.87
CA SER A 46 15.82 -0.17 -3.36
C SER A 46 16.29 1.27 -3.25
N VAL A 47 17.59 1.46 -2.96
CA VAL A 47 18.24 2.78 -3.02
C VAL A 47 19.28 2.72 -4.13
N VAL A 48 19.22 3.66 -5.07
CA VAL A 48 20.19 3.80 -6.15
C VAL A 48 20.54 5.28 -6.25
N ASN A 49 21.83 5.62 -6.19
CA ASN A 49 22.31 7.01 -6.25
C ASN A 49 21.63 7.96 -5.23
N ASN A 50 21.45 7.51 -3.99
CA ASN A 50 20.72 8.21 -2.91
C ASN A 50 19.21 8.45 -3.17
N ASP A 51 18.67 7.93 -4.27
CA ASP A 51 17.24 7.98 -4.56
C ASP A 51 16.56 6.66 -4.20
N THR A 52 15.42 6.77 -3.54
CA THR A 52 14.55 5.63 -3.24
C THR A 52 13.75 5.24 -4.48
N LEU A 53 13.89 3.98 -4.91
CA LEU A 53 13.18 3.41 -6.05
C LEU A 53 12.25 2.27 -5.59
N ALA A 54 11.04 2.26 -6.15
CA ALA A 54 10.13 1.14 -6.05
C ALA A 54 10.38 0.15 -7.20
N VAL A 55 11.02 -0.98 -6.91
CA VAL A 55 11.20 -2.05 -7.89
C VAL A 55 9.97 -2.95 -7.85
N VAL A 56 9.16 -2.91 -8.90
CA VAL A 56 7.88 -3.64 -8.94
C VAL A 56 8.06 -4.96 -9.68
N ASN A 57 7.94 -6.07 -8.97
CA ASN A 57 7.85 -7.39 -9.57
C ASN A 57 6.38 -7.71 -9.86
N LYS A 58 6.09 -7.90 -11.14
CA LYS A 58 4.74 -8.15 -11.68
C LYS A 58 4.61 -9.58 -12.23
N ASN A 59 5.49 -10.50 -11.84
CA ASN A 59 5.52 -11.85 -12.37
C ASN A 59 4.18 -12.56 -12.11
N THR A 60 3.59 -13.11 -13.18
CA THR A 60 2.36 -13.92 -13.19
C THR A 60 1.15 -13.31 -12.46
N VAL A 61 0.91 -12.01 -12.65
CA VAL A 61 -0.34 -11.37 -12.24
C VAL A 61 -1.48 -11.74 -13.21
N ILE A 62 -2.48 -12.46 -12.72
CA ILE A 62 -3.67 -12.87 -13.49
C ILE A 62 -4.76 -11.81 -13.27
N THR A 63 -5.36 -11.28 -14.34
CA THR A 63 -6.31 -10.16 -14.24
C THR A 63 -7.62 -10.51 -13.55
N THR A 64 -8.03 -11.77 -13.65
CA THR A 64 -9.29 -12.32 -13.11
C THR A 64 -9.17 -12.86 -11.68
N THR A 65 -8.06 -12.59 -10.98
CA THR A 65 -7.86 -12.95 -9.57
C THR A 65 -7.88 -11.71 -8.67
N ASN A 66 -7.98 -11.92 -7.35
CA ASN A 66 -7.71 -10.85 -6.38
C ASN A 66 -6.24 -10.45 -6.46
N TRP A 67 -5.92 -9.16 -6.38
CA TRP A 67 -4.52 -8.72 -6.36
C TRP A 67 -4.13 -8.31 -4.95
N VAL A 68 -3.08 -8.96 -4.43
CA VAL A 68 -2.49 -8.60 -3.14
C VAL A 68 -1.18 -7.87 -3.39
N PHE A 69 -1.14 -6.61 -2.99
CA PHE A 69 0.01 -5.73 -3.11
C PHE A 69 0.86 -5.85 -1.85
N ASN A 70 2.00 -6.54 -1.97
CA ASN A 70 3.01 -6.62 -0.92
C ASN A 70 4.00 -5.48 -1.13
N ILE A 71 3.85 -4.40 -0.38
CA ILE A 71 4.66 -3.19 -0.56
C ILE A 71 5.56 -2.99 0.65
N ASP A 72 6.84 -2.80 0.39
CA ASP A 72 7.80 -2.49 1.44
C ASP A 72 7.42 -1.17 2.13
N LYS A 73 7.28 -1.23 3.46
CA LYS A 73 6.81 -0.13 4.30
C LYS A 73 7.64 1.13 4.16
N ARG A 74 8.91 1.04 3.72
CA ARG A 74 9.85 2.16 3.61
C ARG A 74 9.63 2.98 2.33
N LEU A 75 8.92 2.45 1.35
CA LEU A 75 8.70 3.13 0.07
C LEU A 75 7.82 4.39 0.27
N PRO A 76 8.24 5.57 -0.25
CA PRO A 76 7.44 6.78 -0.15
C PRO A 76 6.26 6.74 -1.13
N LEU A 77 5.11 7.31 -0.75
CA LEU A 77 3.89 7.29 -1.55
C LEU A 77 4.08 7.80 -2.98
N LYS A 78 4.88 8.84 -3.18
CA LYS A 78 5.23 9.41 -4.50
C LYS A 78 5.82 8.39 -5.49
N THR A 79 6.45 7.33 -4.99
CA THR A 79 7.04 6.28 -5.83
C THR A 79 6.05 5.16 -6.16
N ILE A 80 5.11 4.87 -5.26
CA ILE A 80 4.23 3.69 -5.38
C ILE A 80 2.86 4.03 -5.98
N ILE A 81 2.30 5.21 -5.67
CA ILE A 81 0.94 5.58 -6.11
C ILE A 81 0.83 5.63 -7.64
N PRO A 82 1.79 6.22 -8.38
CA PRO A 82 1.77 6.16 -9.84
C PRO A 82 1.77 4.73 -10.39
N GLU A 83 2.56 3.83 -9.80
CA GLU A 83 2.61 2.43 -10.23
C GLU A 83 1.33 1.66 -9.90
N ILE A 84 0.73 1.91 -8.74
CA ILE A 84 -0.57 1.33 -8.34
C ILE A 84 -1.66 1.77 -9.33
N LYS A 85 -1.72 3.07 -9.68
CA LYS A 85 -2.68 3.60 -10.66
C LYS A 85 -2.53 2.94 -12.02
N LYS A 86 -1.28 2.80 -12.52
CA LYS A 86 -0.99 2.09 -13.78
C LYS A 86 -1.47 0.64 -13.73
N LEU A 87 -1.26 -0.05 -12.60
CA LEU A 87 -1.69 -1.43 -12.41
C LEU A 87 -3.21 -1.58 -12.35
N GLN A 88 -3.91 -0.72 -11.61
CA GLN A 88 -5.38 -0.70 -11.57
C GLN A 88 -5.96 -0.44 -12.96
N ALA A 89 -5.43 0.54 -13.70
CA ALA A 89 -5.85 0.82 -15.07
C ALA A 89 -5.60 -0.35 -16.02
N LYS A 90 -4.45 -1.04 -15.88
CA LYS A 90 -4.12 -2.25 -16.64
C LYS A 90 -5.09 -3.40 -16.33
N LYS A 91 -5.49 -3.57 -15.07
CA LYS A 91 -6.48 -4.58 -14.65
C LYS A 91 -7.82 -4.32 -15.31
N LEU A 92 -8.31 -3.08 -15.21
CA LEU A 92 -9.60 -2.66 -15.77
C LEU A 92 -9.64 -2.81 -17.30
N LYS A 93 -8.57 -2.42 -18.01
CA LYS A 93 -8.49 -2.54 -19.48
C LYS A 93 -8.51 -3.97 -20.01
N ARG A 94 -8.14 -4.95 -19.17
CA ARG A 94 -8.05 -6.37 -19.55
C ARG A 94 -9.24 -7.18 -19.06
N LYS A 95 -10.14 -6.56 -18.31
CA LYS A 95 -11.30 -7.22 -17.77
C LYS A 95 -12.36 -7.32 -18.88
N SER A 96 -12.89 -8.52 -19.10
CA SER A 96 -14.08 -8.74 -19.94
C SER A 96 -15.35 -8.45 -19.13
N ASP A 97 -16.46 -8.17 -19.81
CA ASP A 97 -17.77 -7.99 -19.16
C ASP A 97 -18.24 -9.27 -18.43
N GLU A 98 -17.74 -10.44 -18.87
CA GLU A 98 -18.02 -11.74 -18.27
C GLU A 98 -17.18 -12.05 -17.03
N ASP A 99 -16.14 -11.25 -16.75
CA ASP A 99 -15.24 -11.50 -15.61
C ASP A 99 -15.91 -11.12 -14.28
N LEU A 100 -15.87 -12.06 -13.33
CA LEU A 100 -16.29 -11.81 -11.95
C LEU A 100 -15.55 -10.59 -11.36
N PRO A 101 -16.22 -9.74 -10.56
CA PRO A 101 -15.54 -8.66 -9.86
C PRO A 101 -14.50 -9.23 -8.88
N LYS A 102 -13.26 -8.74 -8.98
CA LYS A 102 -12.13 -9.15 -8.12
C LYS A 102 -11.45 -7.94 -7.52
N ASP A 103 -11.05 -8.09 -6.28
CA ASP A 103 -10.62 -6.98 -5.45
C ASP A 103 -9.09 -6.78 -5.44
N ASN A 104 -8.69 -5.62 -4.98
CA ASN A 104 -7.30 -5.27 -4.72
C ASN A 104 -7.13 -5.03 -3.22
N PHE A 105 -6.06 -5.60 -2.67
CA PHE A 105 -5.75 -5.55 -1.24
C PHE A 105 -4.32 -5.10 -1.01
N TYR A 106 -4.10 -4.27 0.00
CA TYR A 106 -2.78 -4.07 0.59
C TYR A 106 -2.56 -5.12 1.67
N SER A 107 -1.41 -5.78 1.65
CA SER A 107 -1.01 -6.67 2.74
C SER A 107 -0.27 -5.91 3.84
N TYR A 108 -0.44 -6.36 5.08
CA TYR A 108 0.38 -5.99 6.22
C TYR A 108 0.49 -7.19 7.18
N ALA A 109 1.39 -7.12 8.14
CA ALA A 109 1.56 -8.14 9.16
C ALA A 109 0.75 -7.78 10.42
N ASP A 110 -0.14 -8.68 10.84
CA ASP A 110 -0.77 -8.62 12.15
C ASP A 110 0.26 -9.06 13.21
N SER A 111 0.66 -8.14 14.08
CA SER A 111 1.64 -8.39 15.14
C SER A 111 1.10 -9.22 16.30
N ILE A 112 -0.22 -9.22 16.53
CA ILE A 112 -0.87 -10.03 17.59
C ILE A 112 -1.17 -11.43 17.05
N GLY A 113 -1.90 -11.51 15.93
CA GLY A 113 -2.28 -12.77 15.29
C GLY A 113 -1.12 -13.51 14.62
N LYS A 114 0.01 -12.82 14.39
CA LYS A 114 1.22 -13.34 13.71
C LYS A 114 0.90 -13.90 12.31
N ASN A 115 -0.03 -13.27 11.61
CA ASN A 115 -0.46 -13.63 10.26
C ASN A 115 -0.39 -12.43 9.30
N LEU A 116 -0.55 -12.70 8.00
CA LEU A 116 -0.87 -11.65 7.04
C LEU A 116 -2.29 -11.17 7.26
N ALA A 117 -2.50 -9.87 7.10
CA ALA A 117 -3.80 -9.24 7.10
C ALA A 117 -3.90 -8.27 5.91
N PHE A 118 -5.12 -7.95 5.51
CA PHE A 118 -5.38 -7.28 4.25
C PHE A 118 -6.32 -6.08 4.40
N ILE A 119 -6.03 -5.00 3.68
CA ILE A 119 -6.91 -3.82 3.57
C ILE A 119 -7.43 -3.72 2.14
N PRO A 120 -8.76 -3.83 1.91
CA PRO A 120 -9.32 -3.64 0.58
C PRO A 120 -9.16 -2.18 0.13
N PHE A 121 -8.78 -2.00 -1.13
CA PHE A 121 -8.62 -0.68 -1.74
C PHE A 121 -9.15 -0.61 -3.19
N THR A 122 -9.91 -1.61 -3.66
CA THR A 122 -10.45 -1.66 -5.03
C THR A 122 -11.14 -0.37 -5.45
N LYS A 123 -11.94 0.22 -4.54
CA LYS A 123 -12.75 1.42 -4.79
C LYS A 123 -11.98 2.74 -4.59
N ILE A 124 -10.70 2.69 -4.21
CA ILE A 124 -9.93 3.90 -3.94
C ILE A 124 -9.46 4.53 -5.25
N VAL A 125 -9.78 5.81 -5.42
CA VAL A 125 -9.33 6.64 -6.55
C VAL A 125 -8.25 7.60 -6.06
N TYR A 126 -7.05 7.47 -6.61
CA TYR A 126 -5.89 8.29 -6.24
C TYR A 126 -5.78 9.56 -7.08
N ARG A 127 -5.68 10.70 -6.39
CA ARG A 127 -5.41 12.03 -6.95
C ARG A 127 -4.04 12.52 -6.45
N GLU A 128 -3.25 13.14 -7.33
CA GLU A 128 -1.89 13.62 -7.00
C GLU A 128 -1.83 15.15 -6.92
N GLU A 129 -2.99 15.79 -7.08
CA GLU A 129 -3.24 17.21 -6.94
C GLU A 129 -3.77 17.56 -5.53
N LYS A 130 -3.62 18.82 -5.11
CA LYS A 130 -4.30 19.33 -3.92
C LYS A 130 -5.81 19.46 -4.21
N PRO A 131 -6.72 19.04 -3.31
CA PRO A 131 -8.15 19.30 -3.46
C PRO A 131 -8.44 20.79 -3.62
N LYS A 132 -9.36 21.13 -4.52
CA LYS A 132 -9.78 22.53 -4.77
C LYS A 132 -10.80 23.03 -3.73
N SER A 133 -11.53 22.11 -3.11
CA SER A 133 -12.59 22.42 -2.15
C SER A 133 -12.83 21.23 -1.21
N GLY A 134 -13.58 21.50 -0.14
CA GLY A 134 -13.97 20.53 0.88
C GLY A 134 -13.17 20.65 2.18
N LEU A 135 -13.58 19.89 3.19
CA LEU A 135 -12.90 19.82 4.48
C LEU A 135 -11.64 18.95 4.33
N ILE A 136 -10.46 19.56 4.36
CA ILE A 136 -9.20 18.86 4.13
C ILE A 136 -8.72 18.22 5.42
N VAL A 137 -8.67 16.88 5.45
CA VAL A 137 -8.01 16.11 6.51
C VAL A 137 -6.66 15.64 5.98
N PHE A 138 -5.58 16.27 6.42
CA PHE A 138 -4.24 16.05 5.89
C PHE A 138 -3.37 15.28 6.89
N PHE A 139 -2.92 14.08 6.49
CA PHE A 139 -1.96 13.27 7.21
C PHE A 139 -0.53 13.58 6.74
N LYS A 140 0.28 14.14 7.63
CA LYS A 140 1.71 14.41 7.39
C LYS A 140 2.56 13.14 7.55
N LYS A 141 3.78 13.18 7.01
CA LYS A 141 4.76 12.08 7.07
C LYS A 141 5.11 11.62 8.49
N ASP A 142 5.00 12.52 9.47
CA ASP A 142 5.27 12.31 10.89
C ASP A 142 4.01 11.90 11.69
N ASN A 143 2.94 11.50 11.01
CA ASN A 143 1.63 11.14 11.57
C ASN A 143 0.83 12.27 12.21
N GLN A 144 1.28 13.53 12.10
CA GLN A 144 0.45 14.68 12.46
C GLN A 144 -0.76 14.76 11.53
N VAL A 145 -1.89 15.19 12.10
CA VAL A 145 -3.15 15.37 11.37
C VAL A 145 -3.53 16.84 11.40
N PHE A 146 -3.79 17.40 10.24
CA PHE A 146 -4.30 18.74 10.09
C PHE A 146 -5.73 18.69 9.54
N VAL A 147 -6.60 19.56 10.05
CA VAL A 147 -7.91 19.82 9.43
C VAL A 147 -7.97 21.28 9.04
N ASN A 148 -8.08 21.56 7.73
CA ASN A 148 -7.96 22.91 7.16
C ASN A 148 -6.83 23.74 7.80
N ASP A 149 -5.62 23.17 7.76
CA ASP A 149 -4.38 23.77 8.30
C ASP A 149 -4.30 23.92 9.84
N SER A 150 -5.32 23.48 10.59
CA SER A 150 -5.28 23.41 12.05
C SER A 150 -4.79 22.05 12.52
N LEU A 151 -3.78 22.00 13.39
CA LEU A 151 -3.31 20.74 13.98
C LEU A 151 -4.39 20.14 14.89
N VAL A 152 -4.76 18.89 14.62
CA VAL A 152 -5.77 18.14 15.38
C VAL A 152 -5.15 16.89 15.96
N LYS A 153 -5.39 16.63 17.25
CA LYS A 153 -4.96 15.36 17.87
C LYS A 153 -5.74 14.21 17.23
N ARG A 154 -5.05 13.13 16.91
CA ARG A 154 -5.67 11.94 16.27
C ARG A 154 -6.91 11.45 17.01
N VAL A 155 -6.84 11.35 18.34
CA VAL A 155 -7.96 10.90 19.19
C VAL A 155 -9.18 11.83 19.14
N GLU A 156 -9.00 13.08 18.71
CA GLU A 156 -10.07 14.07 18.59
C GLU A 156 -10.63 14.17 17.17
N LEU A 157 -9.97 13.57 16.17
CA LEU A 157 -10.37 13.69 14.77
C LEU A 157 -11.79 13.18 14.53
N GLY A 158 -12.17 12.01 15.09
CA GLY A 158 -13.53 11.48 14.92
C GLY A 158 -14.58 12.44 15.46
N ARG A 159 -14.34 13.03 16.64
CA ARG A 159 -15.20 14.06 17.22
C ARG A 159 -15.24 15.31 16.36
N TYR A 160 -14.10 15.74 15.83
CA TYR A 160 -14.00 16.89 14.94
C TYR A 160 -14.86 16.69 13.70
N LEU A 161 -14.74 15.53 13.03
CA LEU A 161 -15.48 15.22 11.81
C LEU A 161 -16.98 15.07 12.05
N ASN A 162 -17.39 14.48 13.17
CA ASN A 162 -18.82 14.36 13.52
C ASN A 162 -19.46 15.71 13.89
N ASN A 163 -18.67 16.65 14.42
CA ASN A 163 -19.13 18.00 14.76
C ASN A 163 -19.08 18.96 13.56
N ALA A 164 -18.27 18.66 12.55
CA ALA A 164 -18.29 19.40 11.30
C ALA A 164 -19.69 19.23 10.70
N LYS A 165 -20.42 20.32 10.50
CA LYS A 165 -21.73 20.31 9.82
C LYS A 165 -21.66 19.90 8.35
N ASP A 166 -20.47 19.55 7.88
CA ASP A 166 -20.18 19.08 6.53
C ASP A 166 -20.73 17.68 6.32
N SER A 167 -21.29 17.43 5.14
CA SER A 167 -21.52 16.05 4.69
C SER A 167 -20.17 15.31 4.64
N MET A 168 -20.17 14.03 4.99
CA MET A 168 -19.00 13.16 4.83
C MET A 168 -18.47 13.17 3.38
N ASP A 169 -19.36 13.41 2.41
CA ASP A 169 -19.02 13.54 0.99
C ASP A 169 -18.20 14.81 0.68
N ASN A 170 -18.10 15.77 1.62
CA ASN A 170 -17.27 16.97 1.50
C ASN A 170 -15.88 16.79 2.13
N VAL A 171 -15.64 15.71 2.88
CA VAL A 171 -14.33 15.44 3.52
C VAL A 171 -13.33 14.96 2.47
N ARG A 172 -12.10 15.48 2.52
CA ARG A 172 -11.01 15.14 1.60
C ARG A 172 -9.84 14.60 2.39
N PHE A 173 -9.64 13.29 2.33
CA PHE A 173 -8.50 12.63 2.95
C PHE A 173 -7.25 12.80 2.08
N CYS A 174 -6.24 13.44 2.66
CA CYS A 174 -5.02 13.81 2.00
C CYS A 174 -3.81 13.23 2.74
N PHE A 175 -2.79 12.82 2.00
CA PHE A 175 -1.57 12.24 2.54
C PHE A 175 -0.36 12.93 1.92
N ASP A 176 0.64 13.25 2.76
CA ASP A 176 1.93 13.73 2.26
C ASP A 176 2.57 12.68 1.36
N LYS A 177 2.90 13.05 0.12
CA LYS A 177 3.50 12.14 -0.86
C LYS A 177 4.86 11.57 -0.43
N ASN A 178 5.54 12.20 0.52
CA ASN A 178 6.80 11.70 1.08
C ASN A 178 6.59 10.77 2.28
N SER A 179 5.34 10.55 2.72
CA SER A 179 5.02 9.55 3.74
C SER A 179 5.45 8.16 3.27
N SER A 180 5.98 7.37 4.21
CA SER A 180 6.24 5.96 3.95
C SER A 180 4.93 5.18 3.78
N PHE A 181 4.96 4.09 3.02
CA PHE A 181 3.80 3.19 2.89
C PHE A 181 3.37 2.62 4.26
N GLY A 182 4.31 2.38 5.17
CA GLY A 182 4.01 1.97 6.54
C GLY A 182 3.16 3.00 7.28
N THR A 183 3.57 4.27 7.25
CA THR A 183 2.82 5.40 7.82
C THR A 183 1.41 5.50 7.22
N TYR A 184 1.31 5.33 5.90
CA TYR A 184 0.04 5.36 5.19
C TYR A 184 -0.92 4.24 5.61
N ILE A 185 -0.44 3.00 5.74
CA ILE A 185 -1.26 1.88 6.24
C ILE A 185 -1.74 2.13 7.67
N GLN A 186 -0.89 2.68 8.54
CA GLN A 186 -1.29 3.08 9.89
C GLN A 186 -2.41 4.13 9.87
N ASN A 187 -2.32 5.13 9.01
CA ASN A 187 -3.36 6.14 8.86
C ASN A 187 -4.67 5.56 8.30
N LYS A 188 -4.59 4.63 7.33
CA LYS A 188 -5.75 3.91 6.81
C LYS A 188 -6.49 3.09 7.87
N LEU A 189 -5.75 2.41 8.73
CA LEU A 189 -6.31 1.61 9.81
C LEU A 189 -6.97 2.50 10.86
N PHE A 190 -6.30 3.58 11.25
CA PHE A 190 -6.87 4.60 12.11
C PHE A 190 -8.16 5.21 11.52
N MET A 191 -8.19 5.53 10.22
CA MET A 191 -9.41 6.07 9.58
C MET A 191 -10.60 5.10 9.67
N ARG A 192 -10.37 3.79 9.71
CA ARG A 192 -11.44 2.80 9.89
C ARG A 192 -12.04 2.82 11.28
N THR A 193 -11.32 3.31 12.30
CA THR A 193 -11.85 3.44 13.65
C THR A 193 -12.72 4.68 13.84
N LEU A 194 -12.84 5.54 12.82
CA LEU A 194 -13.59 6.79 12.88
C LEU A 194 -15.09 6.63 12.59
N ASP A 195 -15.58 5.40 12.35
CA ASP A 195 -16.98 5.06 12.02
C ASP A 195 -17.60 5.96 10.92
N LEU A 196 -16.83 6.22 9.87
CA LEU A 196 -17.24 7.10 8.78
C LEU A 196 -18.05 6.30 7.75
N LYS A 197 -19.33 6.62 7.59
CA LYS A 197 -20.17 6.10 6.48
C LYS A 197 -19.79 6.78 5.16
N MET A 198 -18.72 6.29 4.53
CA MET A 198 -18.25 6.82 3.24
C MET A 198 -18.80 6.02 2.05
N ILE A 199 -19.31 6.74 1.05
CA ILE A 199 -19.91 6.16 -0.18
C ILE A 199 -18.83 5.96 -1.27
N GLU A 200 -17.84 6.87 -1.36
CA GLU A 200 -16.69 6.78 -2.28
C GLU A 200 -15.39 7.26 -1.60
N PHE A 201 -14.27 6.60 -1.91
CA PHE A 201 -12.96 6.95 -1.35
C PHE A 201 -12.06 7.55 -2.42
N THR A 202 -12.11 8.87 -2.56
CA THR A 202 -11.02 9.59 -3.23
C THR A 202 -9.95 9.94 -2.21
N GLU A 203 -8.70 9.58 -2.52
CA GLU A 203 -7.56 9.89 -1.68
C GLU A 203 -6.55 10.75 -2.44
N PHE A 204 -6.16 11.84 -1.82
CA PHE A 204 -5.23 12.81 -2.40
C PHE A 204 -3.84 12.59 -1.83
N VAL A 205 -2.82 12.55 -2.69
CA VAL A 205 -1.43 12.28 -2.31
C VAL A 205 -0.54 13.33 -2.96
N TYR A 206 -0.12 14.35 -2.21
CA TYR A 206 0.62 15.50 -2.76
C TYR A 206 1.73 16.04 -1.87
#